data_AF-A0A365H8H0-F1
#
_entry.id   AF-A0A365H8H0-F1
#
_cell.length_a   1.000
_cell.length_b   1.000
_cell.length_c   1.000
_cell.angle_alpha   90.00
_cell.angle_beta   90.00
_cell.angle_gamma   90.00
#
_symmetry.space_group_name_H-M   'P 1'
#
loop_
_entity.id
_entity.type
_entity.pdbx_description
1 polymer ?
#
loop_
_entity_poly.entity_id
_entity_poly.type
_entity_poly.pdbx_seq_one_letter_code
_entity_poly.pdbx_strand_id
1 'polypeptide(L)'
;MSVRPDWLNRYLAGERAQVWHELRQLGDRMRAPGLAEEAQAVCDEMAHRARRNIEMIIGRLDEQGYRFHENNDDQTPTEPFAPPGPEAETHLRWLEERLGPLPMTLSSWVRIVGDVWLVGTHPQWRNSADADPLVFEVEGTRHPAGGIREYAKEEIEYWQEDEQPGPFVLPVAPDHLHKANVSGGGPYGILLPDGCADAHFVGEVGMPLVDYLTWVFHNGGFPRPTNDNAQWDVLFQLRQELQPL
;
A
#
# COMPACT_ATOMS: atom_id res chain seq x y z
N MET A 1 -15.73 -31.65 -14.73
CA MET A 1 -16.13 -30.24 -14.66
C MET A 1 -15.36 -29.64 -13.50
N SER A 2 -14.34 -28.80 -13.76
CA SER A 2 -13.68 -28.08 -12.67
C SER A 2 -14.65 -27.00 -12.20
N VAL A 3 -15.11 -27.10 -10.95
CA VAL A 3 -15.91 -26.05 -10.32
C VAL A 3 -15.03 -24.79 -10.29
N ARG A 4 -15.52 -23.66 -10.81
CA ARG A 4 -14.81 -22.39 -10.66
C ARG A 4 -14.79 -22.03 -9.17
N PRO A 5 -13.68 -21.48 -8.65
CA PRO A 5 -13.66 -20.99 -7.28
C PRO A 5 -14.74 -19.91 -7.08
N ASP A 6 -15.30 -19.84 -5.88
CA ASP A 6 -16.29 -18.83 -5.47
C ASP A 6 -15.68 -17.90 -4.42
N TRP A 7 -14.46 -17.43 -4.69
CA TRP A 7 -13.66 -16.72 -3.70
C TRP A 7 -14.25 -15.36 -3.36
N LEU A 8 -14.80 -14.63 -4.34
CA LEU A 8 -15.36 -13.31 -4.08
C LEU A 8 -16.57 -13.40 -3.15
N ASN A 9 -17.52 -14.30 -3.41
CA ASN A 9 -18.69 -14.43 -2.55
C ASN A 9 -18.32 -14.86 -1.13
N ARG A 10 -17.37 -15.79 -0.98
CA ARG A 10 -16.84 -16.20 0.33
C ARG A 10 -16.13 -15.05 1.05
N TYR A 11 -15.35 -14.26 0.32
CA TYR A 11 -14.68 -13.07 0.84
C TYR A 11 -15.69 -12.03 1.36
N LEU A 12 -16.75 -11.78 0.59
CA LEU A 12 -17.87 -10.91 0.96
C LEU A 12 -18.65 -11.46 2.16
N ALA A 13 -18.83 -12.79 2.24
CA ALA A 13 -19.47 -13.48 3.36
C ALA A 13 -18.61 -13.51 4.65
N GLY A 14 -17.34 -13.07 4.56
CA GLY A 14 -16.47 -12.89 5.70
C GLY A 14 -15.39 -13.96 5.90
N GLU A 15 -15.28 -14.93 4.98
CA GLU A 15 -14.22 -15.96 4.97
C GLU A 15 -12.85 -15.41 4.50
N ARG A 16 -12.56 -14.13 4.75
CA ARG A 16 -11.42 -13.37 4.22
C ARG A 16 -10.08 -14.08 4.44
N ALA A 17 -9.77 -14.47 5.67
CA ALA A 17 -8.52 -15.13 6.01
C ALA A 17 -8.34 -16.47 5.28
N GLN A 18 -9.44 -17.22 5.10
CA GLN A 18 -9.39 -18.50 4.39
C GLN A 18 -9.21 -18.28 2.88
N VAL A 19 -9.91 -17.30 2.29
CA VAL A 19 -9.75 -16.93 0.89
C VAL A 19 -8.31 -16.49 0.61
N TRP A 20 -7.73 -15.58 1.40
CA TRP A 20 -6.33 -15.17 1.21
C TRP A 20 -5.35 -16.32 1.37
N HIS A 21 -5.59 -17.22 2.33
CA HIS A 21 -4.77 -18.42 2.48
C HIS A 21 -4.79 -19.29 1.22
N GLU A 22 -5.98 -19.57 0.66
CA GLU A 22 -6.13 -20.33 -0.58
C GLU A 22 -5.47 -19.64 -1.78
N LEU A 23 -5.63 -18.32 -1.89
CA LEU A 23 -5.01 -17.54 -2.96
C LEU A 23 -3.48 -17.60 -2.91
N ARG A 24 -2.89 -17.46 -1.70
CA ARG A 24 -1.44 -17.55 -1.49
C ARG A 24 -0.89 -18.95 -1.77
N GLN A 25 -1.64 -20.02 -1.47
CA GLN A 25 -1.21 -21.40 -1.76
C GLN A 25 -1.07 -21.71 -3.25
N LEU A 26 -1.79 -20.98 -4.12
CA LEU A 26 -1.72 -21.19 -5.56
C LEU A 26 -0.51 -20.50 -6.20
N GLY A 27 0.02 -19.45 -5.59
CA GLY A 27 1.14 -18.65 -6.13
C GLY A 27 0.88 -18.22 -7.58
N ASP A 28 1.91 -18.31 -8.43
CA ASP A 28 1.84 -17.94 -9.85
C ASP A 28 0.81 -18.74 -10.67
N ARG A 29 0.36 -19.91 -10.17
CA ARG A 29 -0.69 -20.70 -10.84
C ARG A 29 -2.02 -19.95 -10.89
N MET A 30 -2.16 -18.86 -10.13
CA MET A 30 -3.34 -17.99 -10.15
C MET A 30 -3.63 -17.42 -11.54
N ARG A 31 -2.60 -17.29 -12.39
CA ARG A 31 -2.75 -16.74 -13.74
C ARG A 31 -3.36 -17.70 -14.75
N ALA A 32 -3.68 -18.93 -14.34
CA ALA A 32 -4.38 -19.88 -15.21
C ALA A 32 -5.79 -19.37 -15.59
N PRO A 33 -6.24 -19.58 -16.84
CA PRO A 33 -7.58 -19.20 -17.27
C PRO A 33 -8.67 -19.76 -16.35
N GLY A 34 -9.56 -18.88 -15.87
CA GLY A 34 -10.66 -19.23 -14.96
C GLY A 34 -10.35 -19.13 -13.47
N LEU A 35 -9.09 -18.93 -13.07
CA LEU A 35 -8.71 -18.57 -11.69
C LEU A 35 -8.44 -17.07 -11.56
N ALA A 36 -7.76 -16.50 -12.56
CA ALA A 36 -7.28 -15.12 -12.53
C ALA A 36 -8.40 -14.08 -12.34
N GLU A 37 -9.52 -14.22 -13.04
CA GLU A 37 -10.66 -13.29 -12.94
C GLU A 37 -11.24 -13.25 -11.52
N GLU A 38 -11.42 -14.41 -10.90
CA GLU A 38 -12.00 -14.52 -9.57
C GLU A 38 -11.04 -13.96 -8.51
N ALA A 39 -9.75 -14.27 -8.61
CA ALA A 39 -8.73 -13.75 -7.71
C ALA A 39 -8.54 -12.23 -7.86
N GLN A 40 -8.58 -11.72 -9.09
CA GLN A 40 -8.52 -10.30 -9.36
C GLN A 40 -9.73 -9.58 -8.77
N ALA A 41 -10.92 -10.18 -8.81
CA ALA A 41 -12.11 -9.62 -8.20
C ALA A 41 -12.01 -9.54 -6.66
N VAL A 42 -11.38 -10.52 -6.00
CA VAL A 42 -11.06 -10.44 -4.56
C VAL A 42 -10.10 -9.28 -4.27
N CYS A 43 -9.05 -9.14 -5.08
CA CYS A 43 -8.08 -8.05 -4.93
C CYS A 43 -8.73 -6.67 -5.16
N ASP A 44 -9.65 -6.57 -6.12
CA ASP A 44 -10.39 -5.35 -6.43
C ASP A 44 -11.35 -4.97 -5.29
N GLU A 45 -12.08 -5.93 -4.72
CA GLU A 45 -12.90 -5.70 -3.53
C GLU A 45 -12.04 -5.28 -2.32
N MET A 46 -10.90 -5.92 -2.08
CA MET A 46 -9.96 -5.50 -1.03
C MET A 46 -9.50 -4.06 -1.24
N ALA A 47 -9.13 -3.69 -2.46
CA ALA A 47 -8.71 -2.32 -2.79
C ALA A 47 -9.86 -1.31 -2.59
N HIS A 48 -11.10 -1.67 -2.93
CA HIS A 48 -12.27 -0.82 -2.64
C HIS A 48 -12.47 -0.59 -1.13
N ARG A 49 -12.28 -1.63 -0.30
CA ARG A 49 -12.33 -1.48 1.17
C ARG A 49 -11.20 -0.63 1.70
N ALA A 50 -9.98 -0.86 1.23
CA ALA A 50 -8.80 -0.08 1.61
C ALA A 50 -9.00 1.41 1.29
N ARG A 51 -9.48 1.74 0.08
CA ARG A 51 -9.80 3.12 -0.31
C ARG A 51 -10.81 3.78 0.62
N ARG A 52 -11.93 3.11 0.91
CA ARG A 52 -12.95 3.64 1.84
C ARG A 52 -12.38 3.88 3.24
N ASN A 53 -11.51 2.98 3.71
CA ASN A 53 -10.83 3.14 4.99
C ASN A 53 -9.90 4.35 4.98
N ILE A 54 -9.12 4.54 3.91
CA ILE A 54 -8.23 5.70 3.73
C ILE A 54 -9.03 7.00 3.73
N GLU A 55 -10.09 7.09 2.92
CA GLU A 55 -10.97 8.27 2.83
C GLU A 55 -11.58 8.59 4.21
N MET A 56 -11.99 7.58 4.97
CA MET A 56 -12.53 7.75 6.33
C MET A 56 -11.47 8.22 7.33
N ILE A 57 -10.26 7.64 7.29
CA ILE A 57 -9.15 8.05 8.15
C ILE A 57 -8.78 9.51 7.88
N ILE A 58 -8.65 9.90 6.60
CA ILE A 58 -8.33 11.28 6.20
C ILE A 58 -9.38 12.26 6.73
N GLY A 59 -10.68 11.98 6.49
CA GLY A 59 -11.73 12.87 6.97
C GLY A 59 -11.72 13.05 8.49
N ARG A 60 -11.44 11.98 9.25
CA ARG A 60 -11.33 12.06 10.71
C ARG A 60 -10.06 12.78 11.19
N LEU A 61 -8.95 12.63 10.47
CA LEU A 61 -7.72 13.38 10.75
C LEU A 61 -7.96 14.88 10.53
N ASP A 62 -8.62 15.26 9.44
CA ASP A 62 -8.99 16.66 9.15
C ASP A 62 -9.89 17.24 10.24
N GLU A 63 -10.92 16.50 10.68
CA GLU A 63 -11.82 16.90 11.77
C GLU A 63 -11.08 17.12 13.10
N GLN A 64 -9.97 16.41 13.32
CA GLN A 64 -9.12 16.54 14.50
C GLN A 64 -8.04 17.62 14.36
N GLY A 65 -7.99 18.32 13.23
CA GLY A 65 -6.99 19.36 12.95
C GLY A 65 -5.61 18.81 12.63
N TYR A 66 -5.53 17.57 12.16
CA TYR A 66 -4.28 17.01 11.62
C TYR A 66 -3.80 17.84 10.44
N ARG A 67 -2.50 18.08 10.37
CA ARG A 67 -1.89 18.77 9.24
C ARG A 67 -1.03 17.79 8.46
N PHE A 68 -1.49 17.42 7.28
CA PHE A 68 -0.70 16.68 6.30
C PHE A 68 0.42 17.56 5.74
N HIS A 69 1.62 16.98 5.63
CA HIS A 69 2.77 17.68 5.08
C HIS A 69 3.79 16.72 4.50
N GLU A 70 4.64 17.23 3.62
CA GLU A 70 5.86 16.56 3.19
C GLU A 70 6.78 16.31 4.39
N ASN A 71 7.59 15.27 4.32
CA ASN A 71 8.58 14.92 5.34
C ASN A 71 9.87 15.74 5.16
N ASN A 72 9.74 17.07 5.07
CA ASN A 72 10.84 18.02 4.97
C ASN A 72 10.86 18.98 6.18
N ASP A 73 11.96 19.71 6.34
CA ASP A 73 12.14 20.63 7.48
C ASP A 73 11.08 21.74 7.54
N ASP A 74 10.61 22.19 6.38
CA ASP A 74 9.56 23.22 6.26
C ASP A 74 8.15 22.69 6.53
N GLN A 75 7.99 21.35 6.59
CA GLN A 75 6.71 20.66 6.70
C GLN A 75 5.68 21.23 5.72
N THR A 76 6.07 21.29 4.44
CA THR A 76 5.26 21.86 3.36
C THR A 76 3.89 21.17 3.32
N PRO A 77 2.77 21.90 3.45
CA PRO A 77 1.44 21.31 3.38
C PRO A 77 1.23 20.54 2.08
N THR A 78 0.54 19.42 2.16
CA THR A 78 0.35 18.54 1.00
C THR A 78 -0.97 17.79 1.06
N GLU A 79 -1.46 17.36 -0.10
CA GLU A 79 -2.68 16.56 -0.20
C GLU A 79 -2.39 15.11 0.19
N PRO A 80 -3.14 14.49 1.11
CA PRO A 80 -2.84 13.15 1.62
C PRO A 80 -3.25 12.00 0.70
N PHE A 81 -4.03 12.29 -0.34
CA PHE A 81 -4.60 11.28 -1.20
C PHE A 81 -4.78 11.80 -2.62
N ALA A 82 -4.28 11.04 -3.58
CA ALA A 82 -4.51 11.26 -5.00
C ALA A 82 -5.13 10.00 -5.61
N PRO A 83 -6.36 10.07 -6.15
CA PRO A 83 -6.98 8.91 -6.79
C PRO A 83 -6.19 8.51 -8.05
N PRO A 84 -6.40 7.29 -8.57
CA PRO A 84 -5.73 6.81 -9.78
C PRO A 84 -5.84 7.81 -10.92
N GLY A 85 -4.71 8.11 -11.55
CA GLY A 85 -4.63 8.97 -12.71
C GLY A 85 -5.10 8.27 -13.99
N PRO A 86 -5.26 9.02 -15.09
CA PRO A 86 -5.62 8.43 -16.38
C PRO A 86 -4.53 7.50 -16.94
N GLU A 87 -3.30 7.56 -16.41
CA GLU A 87 -2.16 6.76 -16.86
C GLU A 87 -1.89 5.52 -15.99
N ALA A 88 -2.72 5.25 -14.97
CA ALA A 88 -2.56 4.11 -14.06
C ALA A 88 -2.37 2.77 -14.80
N GLU A 89 -3.20 2.48 -15.80
CA GLU A 89 -3.10 1.27 -16.64
C GLU A 89 -1.86 1.25 -17.54
N THR A 90 -1.46 2.41 -18.04
CA THR A 90 -0.22 2.55 -18.83
C THR A 90 1.00 2.33 -17.93
N HIS A 91 0.96 2.81 -16.69
CA HIS A 91 2.02 2.65 -15.70
C HIS A 91 2.18 1.18 -15.29
N LEU A 92 1.08 0.47 -15.01
CA LEU A 92 1.13 -0.97 -14.71
C LEU A 92 1.74 -1.79 -15.86
N ARG A 93 1.33 -1.51 -17.10
CA ARG A 93 1.93 -2.18 -18.28
C ARG A 93 3.42 -1.88 -18.41
N TRP A 94 3.82 -0.63 -18.19
CA TRP A 94 5.23 -0.22 -18.22
C TRP A 94 6.09 -0.94 -17.17
N LEU A 95 5.55 -1.14 -15.96
CA LEU A 95 6.18 -1.94 -14.91
C LEU A 95 6.26 -3.42 -15.31
N GLU A 96 5.16 -4.01 -15.79
CA GLU A 96 5.11 -5.43 -16.16
C GLU A 96 6.05 -5.78 -17.33
N GLU A 97 6.19 -4.89 -18.32
CA GLU A 97 7.13 -5.03 -19.44
C GLU A 97 8.60 -5.06 -19.00
N ARG A 98 8.94 -4.39 -17.89
CA ARG A 98 10.33 -4.25 -17.39
C ARG A 98 10.70 -5.27 -16.34
N LEU A 99 9.76 -5.58 -15.46
CA LEU A 99 10.01 -6.35 -14.25
C LEU A 99 9.40 -7.74 -14.33
N GLY A 100 8.53 -8.01 -15.31
CA GLY A 100 7.76 -9.24 -15.39
C GLY A 100 6.43 -9.12 -14.63
N PRO A 101 5.75 -10.26 -14.36
CA PRO A 101 4.40 -10.24 -13.80
C PRO A 101 4.32 -9.49 -12.47
N LEU A 102 3.25 -8.71 -12.30
CA LEU A 102 2.97 -7.92 -11.09
C LEU A 102 1.85 -8.53 -10.25
N PRO A 103 1.93 -8.52 -8.90
CA PRO A 103 0.86 -9.03 -8.05
C PRO A 103 -0.51 -8.41 -8.34
N MET A 104 -1.56 -9.21 -8.24
CA MET A 104 -2.93 -8.72 -8.48
C MET A 104 -3.34 -7.61 -7.48
N THR A 105 -2.88 -7.68 -6.22
CA THR A 105 -3.11 -6.63 -5.22
C THR A 105 -2.43 -5.31 -5.58
N LEU A 106 -1.23 -5.34 -6.20
CA LEU A 106 -0.55 -4.13 -6.68
C LEU A 106 -1.33 -3.51 -7.84
N SER A 107 -1.78 -4.33 -8.80
CA SER A 107 -2.65 -3.88 -9.90
C SER A 107 -3.95 -3.26 -9.38
N SER A 108 -4.64 -3.91 -8.43
CA SER A 108 -5.86 -3.36 -7.82
C SER A 108 -5.59 -2.05 -7.10
N TRP A 109 -4.49 -1.94 -6.35
CA TRP A 109 -4.14 -0.71 -5.64
C TRP A 109 -3.99 0.47 -6.61
N VAL A 110 -3.19 0.29 -7.67
CA VAL A 110 -2.95 1.35 -8.67
C VAL A 110 -4.23 1.71 -9.43
N ARG A 111 -5.09 0.74 -9.76
CA ARG A 111 -6.34 1.01 -10.52
C ARG A 111 -7.48 1.60 -9.68
N ILE A 112 -7.51 1.33 -8.37
CA ILE A 112 -8.68 1.62 -7.53
C ILE A 112 -8.37 2.60 -6.41
N VAL A 113 -7.23 2.46 -5.74
CA VAL A 113 -6.85 3.26 -4.58
C VAL A 113 -6.13 4.53 -5.02
N GLY A 114 -5.02 4.40 -5.73
CA GLY A 114 -4.14 5.52 -6.06
C GLY A 114 -3.04 5.76 -5.01
N ASP A 115 -2.50 6.98 -4.97
CA ASP A 115 -1.38 7.34 -4.11
C ASP A 115 -1.87 7.87 -2.75
N VAL A 116 -1.25 7.40 -1.67
CA VAL A 116 -1.62 7.71 -0.28
C VAL A 116 -0.41 8.23 0.48
N TRP A 117 -0.60 9.31 1.23
CA TRP A 117 0.41 9.95 2.07
C TRP A 117 -0.21 10.46 3.38
N LEU A 118 -0.16 9.66 4.44
CA LEU A 118 -0.70 10.06 5.75
C LEU A 118 0.32 10.77 6.66
N VAL A 119 1.53 11.05 6.19
CA VAL A 119 2.54 11.77 6.98
C VAL A 119 2.02 13.18 7.30
N GLY A 120 2.18 13.55 8.57
CA GLY A 120 1.68 14.81 9.09
C GLY A 120 1.85 14.92 10.61
N THR A 121 1.27 15.97 11.16
CA THR A 121 1.33 16.26 12.60
C THR A 121 -0.07 16.37 13.19
N HIS A 122 -0.32 15.63 14.26
CA HIS A 122 -1.55 15.75 15.05
C HIS A 122 -1.36 16.77 16.20
N PRO A 123 -2.30 17.70 16.43
CA PRO A 123 -2.16 18.75 17.45
C PRO A 123 -2.05 18.21 18.89
N GLN A 124 -2.69 17.05 19.15
CA GLN A 124 -2.67 16.39 20.45
C GLN A 124 -1.66 15.23 20.54
N TRP A 125 -1.11 14.77 19.41
CA TRP A 125 -0.18 13.65 19.33
C TRP A 125 1.01 14.07 18.47
N ARG A 126 1.94 14.77 19.10
CA ARG A 126 2.96 15.57 18.39
C ARG A 126 3.98 14.71 17.63
N ASN A 127 4.20 13.49 18.09
CA ASN A 127 5.09 12.52 17.45
C ASN A 127 4.30 11.50 16.61
N SER A 128 3.16 11.89 16.04
CA SER A 128 2.37 11.04 15.13
C SER A 128 3.16 10.52 13.93
N ALA A 129 4.15 11.27 13.45
CA ALA A 129 5.02 10.83 12.34
C ALA A 129 5.92 9.63 12.71
N ASP A 130 6.28 9.47 13.99
CA ASP A 130 7.07 8.32 14.47
C ASP A 130 6.27 7.00 14.44
N ALA A 131 4.95 7.11 14.27
CA ALA A 131 4.01 6.00 14.28
C ALA A 131 3.89 5.28 12.94
N ASP A 132 4.80 5.59 12.00
CA ASP A 132 4.90 5.01 10.67
C ASP A 132 3.60 5.15 9.84
N PRO A 133 3.06 6.38 9.67
CA PRO A 133 1.82 6.62 8.94
C PRO A 133 1.82 5.93 7.56
N LEU A 134 0.65 5.44 7.14
CA LEU A 134 0.49 4.80 5.84
C LEU A 134 0.93 5.74 4.72
N VAL A 135 1.94 5.30 3.97
CA VAL A 135 2.30 5.83 2.66
C VAL A 135 2.25 4.65 1.71
N PHE A 136 1.67 4.85 0.53
CA PHE A 136 1.71 3.89 -0.56
C PHE A 136 1.54 4.66 -1.87
N GLU A 137 2.64 4.88 -2.56
CA GLU A 137 2.68 5.65 -3.80
C GLU A 137 3.36 4.81 -4.89
N VAL A 138 2.76 4.77 -6.07
CA VAL A 138 3.28 3.99 -7.21
C VAL A 138 3.23 4.82 -8.48
N GLU A 139 2.09 5.43 -8.77
CA GLU A 139 1.91 6.20 -10.01
C GLU A 139 2.64 7.56 -9.92
N GLY A 140 2.67 8.15 -8.72
CA GLY A 140 3.26 9.47 -8.48
C GLY A 140 2.37 10.62 -8.94
N THR A 141 1.06 10.42 -8.98
CA THR A 141 0.04 11.43 -9.31
C THR A 141 0.08 12.64 -8.40
N ARG A 142 0.50 12.46 -7.15
CA ARG A 142 0.77 13.53 -6.17
C ARG A 142 1.94 14.43 -6.58
N HIS A 143 2.84 13.93 -7.43
CA HIS A 143 4.07 14.60 -7.88
C HIS A 143 4.14 14.72 -9.42
N PRO A 144 3.20 15.44 -10.07
CA PRO A 144 3.06 15.47 -11.53
C PRO A 144 4.22 16.19 -12.26
N ALA A 145 5.04 16.95 -11.54
CA ALA A 145 6.25 17.60 -12.07
C ALA A 145 7.46 16.65 -12.15
N GLY A 146 7.28 15.36 -11.83
CA GLY A 146 8.29 14.32 -11.97
C GLY A 146 8.96 13.98 -10.65
N GLY A 147 9.12 12.68 -10.41
CA GLY A 147 9.74 12.16 -9.21
C GLY A 147 9.61 10.65 -9.15
N ILE A 148 8.43 10.14 -8.80
CA ILE A 148 8.28 8.72 -8.44
C ILE A 148 8.48 7.78 -9.63
N ARG A 149 7.93 8.09 -10.81
CA ARG A 149 8.13 7.25 -12.01
C ARG A 149 9.57 7.30 -12.50
N GLU A 150 10.16 8.48 -12.55
CA GLU A 150 11.57 8.67 -12.93
C GLU A 150 12.51 8.00 -11.92
N TYR A 151 12.23 8.13 -10.62
CA TYR A 151 12.94 7.46 -9.54
C TYR A 151 12.85 5.93 -9.69
N ALA A 152 11.63 5.39 -9.87
CA ALA A 152 11.46 3.95 -10.11
C ALA A 152 12.20 3.49 -11.37
N LYS A 153 12.24 4.32 -12.42
CA LYS A 153 13.01 4.01 -13.63
C LYS A 153 14.51 3.94 -13.34
N GLU A 154 15.07 4.92 -12.62
CA GLU A 154 16.47 4.94 -12.23
C GLU A 154 16.82 3.71 -11.36
N GLU A 155 16.00 3.39 -10.36
CA GLU A 155 16.17 2.20 -9.52
C GLU A 155 16.17 0.90 -10.35
N ILE A 156 15.27 0.78 -11.33
CA ILE A 156 15.21 -0.37 -12.24
C ILE A 156 16.48 -0.44 -13.12
N GLU A 157 16.95 0.69 -13.65
CA GLU A 157 18.17 0.75 -14.46
C GLU A 157 19.40 0.33 -13.65
N TYR A 158 19.55 0.86 -12.43
CA TYR A 158 20.62 0.45 -11.51
C TYR A 158 20.57 -1.04 -11.17
N TRP A 159 19.37 -1.58 -10.91
CA TRP A 159 19.18 -3.00 -10.64
C TRP A 159 19.53 -3.89 -11.85
N GLN A 160 19.23 -3.46 -13.08
CA GLN A 160 19.54 -4.20 -14.30
C GLN A 160 21.03 -4.18 -14.66
N GLU A 161 21.77 -3.16 -14.22
CA GLU A 161 23.22 -3.06 -14.42
C GLU A 161 24.04 -3.90 -13.42
N ASP A 162 23.43 -4.38 -12.33
CA ASP A 162 24.07 -5.29 -11.39
C ASP A 162 24.39 -6.64 -12.08
N GLU A 163 25.60 -7.18 -11.84
CA GLU A 163 26.05 -8.45 -12.43
C GLU A 163 25.38 -9.66 -11.77
N GLN A 164 24.91 -9.52 -10.53
CA GLN A 164 24.19 -10.57 -9.79
C GLN A 164 22.99 -10.01 -9.03
N PRO A 165 21.98 -9.47 -9.73
CA PRO A 165 20.86 -8.84 -9.07
C PRO A 165 20.06 -9.88 -8.29
N GLY A 166 19.79 -9.58 -7.02
CA GLY A 166 18.69 -10.21 -6.29
C GLY A 166 17.33 -9.83 -6.88
N PRO A 167 16.20 -10.25 -6.30
CA PRO A 167 14.89 -9.74 -6.69
C PRO A 167 14.82 -8.21 -6.56
N PHE A 168 14.11 -7.54 -7.46
CA PHE A 168 13.89 -6.10 -7.36
C PHE A 168 12.85 -5.80 -6.28
N VAL A 169 13.06 -4.73 -5.52
CA VAL A 169 12.06 -4.23 -4.55
C VAL A 169 11.55 -2.91 -5.09
N LEU A 170 10.34 -2.89 -5.64
CA LEU A 170 9.69 -1.67 -6.10
C LEU A 170 9.39 -0.79 -4.88
N PRO A 171 10.03 0.39 -4.75
CA PRO A 171 9.73 1.29 -3.64
C PRO A 171 8.29 1.78 -3.74
N VAL A 172 7.53 1.67 -2.65
CA VAL A 172 6.16 2.19 -2.56
C VAL A 172 5.94 3.11 -1.37
N ALA A 173 6.90 3.17 -0.45
CA ALA A 173 6.86 4.08 0.70
C ALA A 173 8.27 4.35 1.24
N PRO A 174 8.54 5.53 1.80
CA PRO A 174 9.69 5.72 2.67
C PRO A 174 9.60 4.79 3.89
N ASP A 175 10.72 4.54 4.58
CA ASP A 175 10.68 3.86 5.87
C ASP A 175 10.14 4.78 6.98
N HIS A 176 9.88 4.21 8.16
CA HIS A 176 9.35 4.97 9.28
C HIS A 176 10.27 6.13 9.73
N LEU A 177 11.60 6.01 9.55
CA LEU A 177 12.54 7.07 9.92
C LEU A 177 12.40 8.25 8.96
N HIS A 178 12.40 8.00 7.64
CA HIS A 178 12.20 9.06 6.66
C HIS A 178 10.83 9.70 6.81
N LYS A 179 9.77 8.95 7.11
CA LYS A 179 8.43 9.54 7.41
C LYS A 179 8.45 10.48 8.61
N ALA A 180 9.33 10.23 9.59
CA ALA A 180 9.56 11.09 10.74
C ALA A 180 10.58 12.23 10.46
N ASN A 181 10.97 12.44 9.20
CA ASN A 181 12.04 13.38 8.80
C ASN A 181 13.38 13.10 9.50
N VAL A 182 13.71 11.81 9.68
CA VAL A 182 14.98 11.34 10.19
C VAL A 182 15.67 10.54 9.09
N SER A 183 16.99 10.72 8.92
CA SER A 183 17.75 9.89 7.98
C SER A 183 17.61 8.41 8.35
N GLY A 184 17.07 7.64 7.42
CA GLY A 184 16.60 6.28 7.65
C GLY A 184 17.31 5.20 6.86
N GLY A 185 16.72 4.00 6.88
CA GLY A 185 17.08 2.89 6.02
C GLY A 185 16.46 3.01 4.62
N GLY A 186 16.57 1.92 3.84
CA GLY A 186 15.96 1.86 2.51
C GLY A 186 14.43 1.91 2.56
N PRO A 187 13.78 2.27 1.44
CA PRO A 187 12.32 2.37 1.36
C PRO A 187 11.64 1.01 1.59
N TYR A 188 10.37 1.06 1.98
CA TYR A 188 9.50 -0.11 1.94
C TYR A 188 9.00 -0.33 0.52
N GLY A 189 8.74 -1.59 0.17
CA GLY A 189 8.45 -1.93 -1.21
C GLY A 189 7.77 -3.28 -1.44
N ILE A 190 7.60 -3.60 -2.71
CA ILE A 190 7.04 -4.87 -3.18
C ILE A 190 8.12 -5.65 -3.91
N LEU A 191 8.29 -6.92 -3.56
CA LEU A 191 9.21 -7.82 -4.23
C LEU A 191 8.71 -8.16 -5.64
N LEU A 192 9.55 -8.00 -6.67
CA LEU A 192 9.22 -8.27 -8.07
C LEU A 192 10.34 -9.04 -8.80
N PRO A 193 10.01 -9.81 -9.87
CA PRO A 193 8.66 -10.16 -10.34
C PRO A 193 7.88 -11.01 -9.34
N ASP A 194 6.55 -10.90 -9.37
CA ASP A 194 5.66 -11.71 -8.56
C ASP A 194 4.33 -11.97 -9.30
N GLY A 195 4.10 -13.24 -9.64
CA GLY A 195 2.91 -13.68 -10.37
C GLY A 195 1.69 -13.96 -9.49
N CYS A 196 1.80 -13.79 -8.17
CA CYS A 196 0.77 -14.14 -7.19
C CYS A 196 -0.41 -13.16 -7.15
N ALA A 197 -1.44 -13.52 -6.41
CA ALA A 197 -2.54 -12.61 -6.09
C ALA A 197 -2.10 -11.53 -5.08
N ASP A 198 -1.59 -11.97 -3.93
CA ASP A 198 -1.15 -11.12 -2.83
C ASP A 198 0.35 -10.88 -2.92
N ALA A 199 0.74 -9.61 -2.91
CA ALA A 199 2.14 -9.20 -3.05
C ALA A 199 2.97 -9.52 -1.80
N HIS A 200 4.26 -9.81 -1.98
CA HIS A 200 5.20 -9.80 -0.86
C HIS A 200 5.67 -8.38 -0.54
N PHE A 201 5.22 -7.83 0.59
CA PHE A 201 5.61 -6.52 1.10
C PHE A 201 6.89 -6.61 1.93
N VAL A 202 7.86 -5.76 1.60
CA VAL A 202 9.16 -5.63 2.26
C VAL A 202 9.12 -4.35 3.10
N GLY A 203 8.87 -4.51 4.40
CA GLY A 203 9.06 -3.47 5.41
C GLY A 203 10.25 -3.78 6.33
N GLU A 204 10.14 -3.46 7.63
CA GLU A 204 11.11 -3.98 8.63
C GLU A 204 11.11 -5.52 8.69
N VAL A 205 9.93 -6.11 8.47
CA VAL A 205 9.71 -7.56 8.39
C VAL A 205 8.92 -7.84 7.11
N GLY A 206 9.40 -8.76 6.29
CA GLY A 206 8.70 -9.19 5.08
C GLY A 206 7.42 -9.97 5.39
N MET A 207 6.31 -9.61 4.75
CA MET A 207 5.00 -10.27 4.94
C MET A 207 4.08 -10.05 3.73
N PRO A 208 2.95 -10.79 3.62
CA PRO A 208 1.96 -10.50 2.59
C PRO A 208 1.37 -9.10 2.74
N LEU A 209 1.15 -8.41 1.61
CA LEU A 209 0.68 -7.02 1.59
C LEU A 209 -0.66 -6.87 2.31
N VAL A 210 -1.59 -7.81 2.12
CA VAL A 210 -2.89 -7.72 2.80
C VAL A 210 -2.77 -7.86 4.32
N ASP A 211 -1.80 -8.65 4.82
CA ASP A 211 -1.55 -8.77 6.26
C ASP A 211 -0.97 -7.45 6.81
N TYR A 212 -0.04 -6.83 6.07
CA TYR A 212 0.49 -5.50 6.39
C TYR A 212 -0.63 -4.44 6.44
N LEU A 213 -1.47 -4.35 5.40
CA LEU A 213 -2.57 -3.39 5.34
C LEU A 213 -3.60 -3.64 6.44
N THR A 214 -3.90 -4.90 6.77
CA THR A 214 -4.78 -5.25 7.89
C THR A 214 -4.21 -4.73 9.21
N TRP A 215 -2.91 -4.89 9.44
CA TRP A 215 -2.23 -4.34 10.61
C TRP A 215 -2.27 -2.81 10.65
N VAL A 216 -1.99 -2.14 9.52
CA VAL A 216 -2.08 -0.69 9.40
C VAL A 216 -3.48 -0.17 9.71
N PHE A 217 -4.52 -0.73 9.10
CA PHE A 217 -5.90 -0.29 9.33
C PHE A 217 -6.40 -0.63 10.74
N HIS A 218 -5.97 -1.75 11.32
CA HIS A 218 -6.28 -2.06 12.72
C HIS A 218 -5.74 -0.98 13.69
N ASN A 219 -4.67 -0.30 13.29
CA ASN A 219 -4.04 0.81 14.00
C ASN A 219 -4.37 2.17 13.36
N GLY A 220 -5.52 2.31 12.69
CA GLY A 220 -6.02 3.60 12.20
C GLY A 220 -5.11 4.31 11.18
N GLY A 221 -4.22 3.58 10.50
CA GLY A 221 -3.24 4.13 9.57
C GLY A 221 -1.85 4.39 10.17
N PHE A 222 -1.65 4.14 11.47
CA PHE A 222 -0.38 4.42 12.18
C PHE A 222 0.05 3.21 13.04
N PRO A 223 0.67 2.20 12.41
CA PRO A 223 0.90 0.89 13.01
C PRO A 223 1.94 0.85 14.14
N ARG A 224 2.80 1.86 14.28
CA ARG A 224 3.93 1.82 15.22
C ARG A 224 3.63 2.53 16.55
N PRO A 225 3.95 1.93 17.70
CA PRO A 225 3.80 2.60 18.99
C PRO A 225 4.80 3.75 19.15
N THR A 226 4.34 4.86 19.71
CA THR A 226 5.15 6.07 19.95
C THR A 226 5.41 6.34 21.43
N ASN A 227 4.82 5.52 22.31
CA ASN A 227 4.80 5.71 23.77
C ASN A 227 4.19 7.05 24.23
N ASP A 228 3.43 7.73 23.37
CA ASP A 228 2.60 8.88 23.75
C ASP A 228 1.21 8.38 24.19
N ASN A 229 0.74 8.88 25.34
CA ASN A 229 -0.59 8.54 25.85
C ASN A 229 -1.71 9.00 24.90
N ALA A 230 -1.50 10.08 24.14
CA ALA A 230 -2.49 10.59 23.19
C ALA A 230 -2.70 9.65 21.99
N GLN A 231 -1.73 8.79 21.68
CA GLN A 231 -1.84 7.85 20.56
C GLN A 231 -3.08 6.98 20.68
N TRP A 232 -3.36 6.45 21.88
CA TRP A 232 -4.48 5.52 22.06
C TRP A 232 -5.83 6.16 21.76
N ASP A 233 -6.06 7.39 22.24
CA ASP A 233 -7.31 8.12 22.03
C ASP A 233 -7.52 8.44 20.53
N VAL A 234 -6.47 8.91 19.85
CA VAL A 234 -6.51 9.21 18.41
C VAL A 234 -6.80 7.93 17.61
N LEU A 235 -6.02 6.86 17.82
CA LEU A 235 -6.18 5.60 17.10
C LEU A 235 -7.55 4.97 17.34
N PHE A 236 -8.09 5.06 18.56
CA PHE A 236 -9.40 4.55 18.88
C PHE A 236 -10.49 5.18 18.01
N GLN A 237 -10.40 6.49 17.74
CA GLN A 237 -11.34 7.19 16.86
C GLN A 237 -11.09 6.84 15.39
N LEU A 238 -9.83 6.81 14.95
CA LEU A 238 -9.49 6.56 13.55
C LEU A 238 -9.93 5.17 13.06
N ARG A 239 -9.89 4.15 13.93
CA ARG A 239 -10.20 2.76 13.54
C ARG A 239 -11.69 2.40 13.54
N GLN A 240 -12.58 3.28 13.99
CA GLN A 240 -14.01 2.97 14.07
C GLN A 240 -14.58 2.66 12.68
N GLU A 241 -15.38 1.61 12.54
CA GLU A 241 -16.11 1.30 11.31
C GLU A 241 -15.23 1.05 10.06
N LEU A 242 -13.91 0.90 10.23
CA LEU A 242 -13.04 0.49 9.13
C LEU A 242 -13.39 -0.93 8.69
N GLN A 243 -13.40 -1.13 7.38
CA GLN A 243 -13.76 -2.40 6.76
C GLN A 243 -12.58 -3.38 6.84
N PRO A 244 -12.82 -4.67 7.19
CA PRO A 244 -11.76 -5.67 7.23
C PRO A 244 -11.34 -6.07 5.81
N LEU A 245 -10.04 -6.33 5.66
CA LEU A 245 -9.42 -6.81 4.42
C LEU A 245 -9.29 -8.34 4.38
#